data_AF-A0A822AH40-F1
#
_entry.id   AF-A0A822AH40-F1
#
_cell.length_a   1.000
_cell.length_b   1.000
_cell.length_c   1.000
_cell.angle_alpha   90.00
_cell.angle_beta   90.00
_cell.angle_gamma   90.00
#
_symmetry.space_group_name_H-M   'P 1'
#
loop_
_entity.id
_entity.type
_entity.pdbx_description
1 polymer ?
#
loop_
_entity_poly.entity_id
_entity_poly.type
_entity_poly.pdbx_seq_one_letter_code
_entity_poly.pdbx_strand_id
1 'polypeptide(L)'
;GGRLSYPIENECHQRSDDNIVPQLSHLASSMTIDQSTRIGEILCSYLPYMADTYFEYCNCRSQANKYLQSKVELNEQFRSYLQAFQSKTGGLSLNSFLTKPIQCVTRYPLLIEKILKHTPINHPDYQPIQQAFECARQLNKRINKQISEQENSVRLDWLQRHITLNTDETSADGYIFDEVLKFNSMTKFHIQRQLLLHGLLMK
;
A
#
# COMPACT_ATOMS: atom_id res chain seq x y z
N GLY A 1 18.00 -4.76 -24.77
CA GLY A 1 17.84 -4.16 -23.43
C GLY A 1 17.23 -5.20 -22.52
N GLY A 2 18.01 -5.73 -21.59
CA GLY A 2 17.67 -6.91 -20.79
C GLY A 2 16.55 -6.66 -19.78
N ARG A 3 15.52 -7.50 -19.80
CA ARG A 3 14.59 -7.69 -18.68
C ARG A 3 15.32 -8.53 -17.63
N LEU A 4 15.41 -8.01 -16.40
CA LEU A 4 15.65 -8.85 -15.23
C LEU A 4 14.38 -9.65 -14.96
N SER A 5 14.30 -10.84 -15.55
CA SER A 5 13.32 -11.85 -15.16
C SER A 5 13.84 -12.52 -13.88
N TYR A 6 13.26 -12.18 -12.73
CA TYR A 6 13.41 -13.01 -11.55
C TYR A 6 12.37 -14.14 -11.63
N PRO A 7 12.73 -15.40 -11.33
CA PRO A 7 11.79 -16.50 -11.36
C PRO A 7 10.84 -16.34 -10.17
N ILE A 8 9.60 -15.95 -10.46
CA ILE A 8 8.49 -15.91 -9.51
C ILE A 8 7.49 -16.92 -10.05
N GLU A 9 7.56 -18.16 -9.60
CA GLU A 9 6.46 -19.12 -9.59
C GLU A 9 6.98 -20.43 -8.96
N ASN A 10 6.40 -20.80 -7.81
CA ASN A 10 6.41 -22.12 -7.15
C ASN A 10 7.05 -22.31 -5.75
N GLU A 11 7.52 -21.27 -5.05
CA GLU A 11 8.00 -21.46 -3.65
C GLU A 11 7.20 -20.69 -2.57
N CYS A 12 5.98 -20.24 -2.88
CA CYS A 12 5.16 -19.44 -1.96
C CYS A 12 4.49 -20.26 -0.83
N HIS A 13 4.73 -21.56 -0.69
CA HIS A 13 4.02 -22.42 0.29
C HIS A 13 4.93 -23.13 1.31
N GLN A 14 6.23 -22.82 1.37
CA GLN A 14 7.16 -23.57 2.24
C GLN A 14 8.05 -22.75 3.18
N ARG A 15 7.88 -21.43 3.31
CA ARG A 15 8.63 -20.64 4.32
C ARG A 15 7.74 -19.61 5.03
N SER A 16 6.67 -20.09 5.67
CA SER A 16 5.82 -19.31 6.57
C SER A 16 6.40 -19.16 7.98
N ASP A 17 7.52 -19.83 8.29
CA ASP A 17 7.98 -20.03 9.68
C ASP A 17 9.15 -19.13 10.10
N ASP A 18 9.63 -18.26 9.22
CA ASP A 18 10.68 -17.29 9.56
C ASP A 18 10.03 -16.03 10.14
N ASN A 19 9.60 -16.10 11.40
CA ASN A 19 9.12 -14.94 12.13
C ASN A 19 10.32 -14.05 12.48
N ILE A 20 10.31 -12.80 12.00
CA ILE A 20 11.38 -11.81 12.28
C ILE A 20 11.44 -11.45 13.78
N VAL A 21 10.33 -11.60 14.51
CA VAL A 21 10.22 -11.17 15.92
C VAL A 21 11.15 -11.97 16.84
N PRO A 22 11.21 -13.32 16.79
CA PRO A 22 12.23 -14.10 17.49
C PRO A 22 13.67 -13.68 17.19
N GLN A 23 14.02 -13.42 15.92
CA GLN A 23 15.37 -13.05 15.51
C GLN A 23 15.76 -11.67 16.04
N LEU A 24 14.85 -10.69 15.95
CA LEU A 24 15.03 -9.36 16.52
C LEU A 24 15.03 -9.38 18.05
N SER A 25 14.23 -10.25 18.68
CA SER A 25 14.17 -10.41 20.14
C SER A 25 15.46 -11.00 20.71
N HIS A 26 16.04 -11.99 20.02
CA HIS A 26 17.33 -12.57 20.39
C HIS A 26 18.45 -11.53 20.30
N LEU A 27 18.46 -10.70 19.25
CA LEU A 27 19.41 -9.59 19.11
C LEU A 27 19.16 -8.47 20.14
N ALA A 28 17.90 -8.18 20.46
CA ALA A 28 17.57 -7.17 21.47
C ALA A 28 17.98 -7.59 22.88
N SER A 29 18.06 -8.89 23.16
CA SER A 29 18.44 -9.44 24.46
C SER A 29 19.92 -9.21 24.82
N SER A 30 20.80 -8.96 23.84
CA SER A 30 22.22 -8.65 24.10
C SER A 30 22.48 -7.17 24.40
N MET A 31 21.51 -6.27 24.14
CA MET A 31 21.48 -4.85 24.53
C MET A 31 22.73 -3.98 24.29
N THR A 32 23.69 -4.41 23.47
CA THR A 32 24.81 -3.56 23.03
C THR A 32 24.91 -3.57 21.52
N ILE A 33 24.85 -2.38 20.90
CA ILE A 33 25.32 -2.16 19.52
C ILE A 33 26.84 -2.28 19.58
N ASP A 34 27.33 -3.51 19.62
CA ASP A 34 28.75 -3.82 19.51
C ASP A 34 29.07 -4.16 18.04
N GLN A 35 30.36 -4.38 17.73
CA GLN A 35 30.80 -4.72 16.37
C GLN A 35 30.22 -6.06 15.85
N SER A 36 29.52 -6.83 16.69
CA SER A 36 28.90 -8.10 16.34
C SER A 36 27.42 -7.97 15.97
N THR A 37 26.78 -6.85 16.30
CA THR A 37 25.37 -6.62 16.00
C THR A 37 25.17 -6.38 14.50
N ARG A 38 24.54 -7.33 13.81
CA ARG A 38 24.25 -7.26 12.37
C ARG A 38 22.76 -7.37 12.10
N ILE A 39 22.10 -6.21 12.08
CA ILE A 39 20.66 -6.11 11.80
C ILE A 39 20.40 -5.77 10.33
N GLY A 40 21.35 -5.13 9.65
CA GLY A 40 21.19 -4.69 8.26
C GLY A 40 20.90 -5.85 7.30
N GLU A 41 21.62 -6.97 7.41
CA GLU A 41 21.40 -8.15 6.56
C GLU A 41 20.00 -8.75 6.75
N ILE A 42 19.53 -8.84 8.00
CA ILE A 42 18.18 -9.32 8.34
C ILE A 42 17.14 -8.37 7.72
N LEU A 43 17.30 -7.06 7.88
CA LEU A 43 16.37 -6.10 7.29
C LEU A 43 16.35 -6.20 5.76
N CYS A 44 17.51 -6.37 5.12
CA CYS A 44 17.62 -6.57 3.67
C CYS A 44 16.91 -7.83 3.19
N SER A 45 16.94 -8.93 3.95
CA SER A 45 16.26 -10.18 3.56
C SER A 45 14.75 -10.10 3.74
N TYR A 46 14.28 -9.43 4.80
CA TYR A 46 12.86 -9.42 5.16
C TYR A 46 12.03 -8.32 4.49
N LEU A 47 12.58 -7.12 4.29
CA LEU A 47 11.83 -6.01 3.71
C LEU A 47 11.22 -6.34 2.33
N PRO A 48 11.95 -7.00 1.40
CA PRO A 48 11.38 -7.43 0.12
C PRO A 48 10.31 -8.52 0.30
N TYR A 49 10.53 -9.47 1.20
CA TYR A 49 9.59 -10.57 1.45
C TYR A 49 8.23 -10.06 1.96
N MET A 50 8.22 -9.08 2.86
CA MET A 50 6.98 -8.53 3.39
C MET A 50 6.23 -7.61 2.42
N ALA A 51 6.87 -7.23 1.30
CA ALA A 51 6.36 -6.19 0.41
C ALA A 51 4.98 -6.52 -0.16
N ASP A 52 4.81 -7.74 -0.65
CA ASP A 52 3.57 -8.15 -1.31
C ASP A 52 2.43 -8.31 -0.29
N THR A 53 2.71 -8.82 0.92
CA THR A 53 1.72 -8.90 2.00
C THR A 53 1.21 -7.53 2.44
N TYR A 54 2.11 -6.57 2.64
CA TYR A 54 1.70 -5.20 2.99
C TYR A 54 0.96 -4.53 1.83
N PHE A 55 1.37 -4.80 0.60
CA PHE A 55 0.69 -4.31 -0.59
C PHE A 55 -0.76 -4.81 -0.65
N GLU A 56 -1.00 -6.11 -0.55
CA GLU A 56 -2.34 -6.70 -0.55
C GLU A 56 -3.22 -6.12 0.56
N TYR A 57 -2.67 -5.99 1.78
CA TYR A 57 -3.37 -5.39 2.90
C TYR A 57 -3.81 -3.96 2.62
N CYS A 58 -2.90 -3.13 2.09
CA CYS A 58 -3.18 -1.74 1.77
C CYS A 58 -4.21 -1.61 0.64
N ASN A 59 -4.13 -2.49 -0.37
CA ASN A 59 -5.03 -2.50 -1.51
C ASN A 59 -6.48 -2.81 -1.11
N CYS A 60 -6.67 -3.80 -0.22
CA CYS A 60 -8.01 -4.17 0.26
C CYS A 60 -8.54 -3.22 1.35
N ARG A 61 -7.72 -2.32 1.91
CA ARG A 61 -8.07 -1.50 3.07
C ARG A 61 -9.31 -0.64 2.86
N SER A 62 -9.38 0.06 1.72
CA SER A 62 -10.51 0.94 1.40
C SER A 62 -11.82 0.16 1.33
N GLN A 63 -11.81 -1.00 0.67
CA GLN A 63 -12.96 -1.88 0.56
C GLN A 63 -13.37 -2.45 1.93
N ALA A 64 -12.40 -2.89 2.73
CA ALA A 64 -12.64 -3.40 4.08
C ALA A 64 -13.25 -2.31 4.99
N ASN A 65 -12.79 -1.06 4.88
CA ASN A 65 -13.35 0.06 5.63
C ASN A 65 -14.80 0.37 5.24
N LYS A 66 -15.12 0.38 3.94
CA LYS A 66 -16.51 0.56 3.47
C LYS A 66 -17.42 -0.55 3.97
N TYR A 67 -16.96 -1.80 3.88
CA TYR A 67 -17.70 -2.95 4.39
C TYR A 67 -17.93 -2.85 5.90
N LEU A 68 -16.90 -2.46 6.66
CA LEU A 68 -16.99 -2.28 8.10
C LEU A 68 -18.01 -1.18 8.46
N GLN A 69 -17.97 -0.03 7.78
CA GLN A 69 -18.92 1.06 7.97
C GLN A 69 -20.36 0.60 7.70
N SER A 70 -20.59 -0.04 6.56
CA SER A 70 -21.91 -0.60 6.21
C SER A 70 -22.42 -1.59 7.28
N LYS A 71 -21.55 -2.45 7.82
CA LYS A 71 -21.93 -3.36 8.90
C LYS A 71 -22.25 -2.64 10.21
N VAL A 72 -21.56 -1.55 10.53
CA VAL A 72 -21.86 -0.73 11.71
C VAL A 72 -23.21 -0.02 11.58
N GLU A 73 -23.57 0.40 10.37
CA GLU A 73 -24.85 1.08 10.08
C GLU A 73 -26.03 0.12 10.07
N LEU A 74 -25.86 -1.07 9.47
CA LEU A 74 -26.95 -2.00 9.22
C LEU A 74 -27.16 -3.04 10.33
N ASN A 75 -26.21 -3.22 11.25
CA ASN A 75 -26.28 -4.25 12.29
C ASN A 75 -25.99 -3.69 13.69
N GLU A 76 -27.04 -3.52 14.47
CA GLU A 76 -27.00 -3.00 15.83
C GLU A 76 -26.23 -3.90 16.82
N GLN A 77 -26.33 -5.23 16.67
CA GLN A 77 -25.57 -6.18 17.49
C GLN A 77 -24.07 -6.04 17.24
N PHE A 78 -23.67 -5.90 15.98
CA PHE A 78 -22.27 -5.69 15.60
C PHE A 78 -21.75 -4.35 16.11
N ARG A 79 -22.55 -3.28 16.02
CA ARG A 79 -22.20 -1.97 16.59
C ARG A 79 -22.00 -2.05 18.11
N SER A 80 -22.90 -2.71 18.82
CA SER A 80 -22.81 -2.89 20.28
C SER A 80 -21.56 -3.71 20.66
N TYR A 81 -21.25 -4.75 19.90
CA TYR A 81 -20.03 -5.53 20.06
C TYR A 81 -18.77 -4.66 19.89
N LEU A 82 -18.72 -3.78 18.88
CA LEU A 82 -17.58 -2.89 18.66
C LEU A 82 -17.41 -1.85 19.78
N GLN A 83 -18.50 -1.36 20.38
CA GLN A 83 -18.44 -0.47 21.55
C GLN A 83 -17.88 -1.21 22.78
N ALA A 84 -18.32 -2.44 23.01
CA ALA A 84 -17.78 -3.28 24.09
C ALA A 84 -16.30 -3.62 23.84
N PHE A 85 -15.92 -3.93 22.59
CA PHE A 85 -14.53 -4.13 22.18
C PHE A 85 -13.68 -2.89 22.49
N GLN A 86 -14.13 -1.71 22.07
CA GLN A 86 -13.42 -0.45 22.30
C GLN A 86 -13.20 -0.16 23.80
N SER A 87 -14.17 -0.51 24.64
CA SER A 87 -14.06 -0.37 26.09
C SER A 87 -13.00 -1.30 26.68
N LYS A 88 -12.83 -2.51 26.13
CA LYS A 88 -11.81 -3.49 26.54
C LYS A 88 -10.42 -3.19 26.00
N THR A 89 -10.30 -2.38 24.95
CA THR A 89 -9.03 -2.03 24.29
C THR A 89 -8.52 -0.63 24.68
N GLY A 90 -8.89 -0.13 25.85
CA GLY A 90 -8.43 1.17 26.33
C GLY A 90 -8.92 2.35 25.46
N GLY A 91 -10.10 2.23 24.86
CA GLY A 91 -10.70 3.26 24.01
C GLY A 91 -10.29 3.16 22.53
N LEU A 92 -9.47 2.20 22.13
CA LEU A 92 -9.05 2.05 20.73
C LEU A 92 -10.10 1.32 19.89
N SER A 93 -10.61 2.00 18.86
CA SER A 93 -11.53 1.40 17.89
C SER A 93 -10.87 0.28 17.08
N LEU A 94 -11.65 -0.67 16.54
CA LEU A 94 -11.14 -1.69 15.61
C LEU A 94 -10.38 -1.06 14.43
N ASN A 95 -10.89 0.06 13.89
CA ASN A 95 -10.24 0.78 12.80
C ASN A 95 -8.84 1.31 13.17
N SER A 96 -8.62 1.66 14.43
CA SER A 96 -7.31 2.07 14.94
C SER A 96 -6.28 0.92 14.85
N PHE A 97 -6.71 -0.32 15.13
CA PHE A 97 -5.85 -1.49 14.99
C PHE A 97 -5.56 -1.83 13.53
N LEU A 98 -6.57 -1.74 12.66
CA LEU A 98 -6.42 -2.01 11.23
C LEU A 98 -5.56 -0.95 10.50
N THR A 99 -5.26 0.17 11.13
CA THR A 99 -4.33 1.17 10.59
C THR A 99 -2.87 0.85 10.92
N LYS A 100 -2.61 -0.05 11.88
CA LYS A 100 -1.25 -0.39 12.33
C LYS A 100 -0.35 -0.96 11.22
N PRO A 101 -0.79 -1.85 10.31
CA PRO A 101 0.09 -2.37 9.25
C PRO A 101 0.60 -1.26 8.32
N ILE A 102 -0.25 -0.28 7.98
CA ILE A 102 0.12 0.88 7.15
C ILE A 102 1.14 1.76 7.90
N GLN A 103 0.90 2.00 9.19
CA GLN A 103 1.83 2.72 10.05
C GLN A 103 3.16 1.98 10.21
N CYS A 104 3.16 0.65 10.20
CA CYS A 104 4.37 -0.15 10.31
C CYS A 104 5.29 0.08 9.10
N VAL A 105 4.76 -0.04 7.88
CA VAL A 105 5.57 0.12 6.66
C VAL A 105 6.17 1.51 6.56
N THR A 106 5.38 2.53 6.86
CA THR A 106 5.83 3.93 6.85
C THR A 106 6.89 4.25 7.89
N ARG A 107 7.00 3.45 8.96
CA ARG A 107 8.00 3.63 10.01
C ARG A 107 9.34 2.98 9.71
N TYR A 108 9.42 1.95 8.87
CA TYR A 108 10.69 1.27 8.58
C TYR A 108 11.79 2.23 8.10
N PRO A 109 11.56 3.12 7.10
CA PRO A 109 12.59 4.06 6.68
C PRO A 109 13.07 4.96 7.82
N LEU A 110 12.15 5.46 8.66
CA LEU A 110 12.46 6.37 9.76
C LEU A 110 13.32 5.68 10.84
N LEU A 111 12.99 4.43 11.16
CA LEU A 111 13.73 3.64 12.14
C LEU A 111 15.12 3.27 11.63
N ILE A 112 15.21 2.81 10.38
CA ILE A 112 16.48 2.39 9.77
C ILE A 112 17.38 3.59 9.53
N GLU A 113 16.85 4.75 9.13
CA GLU A 113 17.61 5.99 9.03
C GLU A 113 18.23 6.38 10.37
N LYS A 114 17.47 6.24 11.47
CA LYS A 114 17.98 6.52 12.81
C LYS A 114 19.09 5.56 13.20
N ILE A 115 18.96 4.27 12.88
CA ILE A 115 20.03 3.28 13.09
C ILE A 115 21.27 3.70 12.28
N LEU A 116 21.13 3.97 10.98
CA LEU A 116 22.23 4.36 10.09
C LEU A 116 22.98 5.60 10.59
N LYS A 117 22.26 6.63 11.09
CA LYS A 117 22.86 7.85 11.66
C LYS A 117 23.72 7.59 12.90
N HIS A 118 23.46 6.51 13.62
CA HIS A 118 24.20 6.13 14.82
C HIS A 118 25.18 4.96 14.59
N THR A 119 25.28 4.45 13.36
CA THR A 119 26.26 3.43 12.98
C THR A 119 27.49 4.11 12.37
N PRO A 120 28.70 3.92 12.93
CA PRO A 120 29.93 4.45 12.33
C PRO A 120 30.16 3.90 10.91
N ILE A 121 30.72 4.71 10.00
CA ILE A 121 31.01 4.29 8.61
C ILE A 121 31.91 3.05 8.55
N ASN A 122 32.80 2.90 9.54
CA ASN A 122 33.73 1.78 9.63
C ASN A 122 33.10 0.51 10.22
N HIS A 123 31.85 0.59 10.69
CA HIS A 123 31.14 -0.54 11.26
C HIS A 123 30.75 -1.52 10.15
N PRO A 124 30.93 -2.84 10.34
CA PRO A 124 30.66 -3.81 9.29
C PRO A 124 29.18 -3.87 8.86
N ASP A 125 28.25 -3.45 9.72
CA ASP A 125 26.81 -3.38 9.42
C ASP A 125 26.39 -2.07 8.71
N TYR A 126 27.29 -1.08 8.55
CA TYR A 126 26.95 0.21 7.95
C TYR A 126 26.40 0.07 6.52
N GLN A 127 27.09 -0.68 5.66
CA GLN A 127 26.66 -0.93 4.28
C GLN A 127 25.35 -1.74 4.21
N PRO A 128 25.19 -2.86 4.94
CA PRO A 128 23.90 -3.55 5.06
C PRO A 128 22.75 -2.65 5.52
N ILE A 129 22.95 -1.82 6.55
CA ILE A 129 21.91 -0.89 7.04
C ILE A 129 21.57 0.16 5.96
N GLN A 130 22.56 0.67 5.22
CA GLN A 130 22.33 1.60 4.12
C GLN A 130 21.50 0.96 3.01
N GLN A 131 21.75 -0.30 2.66
CA GLN A 131 20.95 -1.05 1.70
C GLN A 131 19.52 -1.27 2.21
N ALA A 132 19.36 -1.70 3.46
CA ALA A 132 18.06 -1.89 4.09
C ALA A 132 17.23 -0.59 4.11
N PHE A 133 17.87 0.55 4.35
CA PHE A 133 17.22 1.86 4.30
C PHE A 133 16.62 2.13 2.91
N GLU A 134 17.40 1.90 1.85
CA GLU A 134 16.94 2.13 0.49
C GLU A 134 15.84 1.13 0.10
N CYS A 135 15.94 -0.14 0.51
CA CYS A 135 14.86 -1.12 0.35
C CYS A 135 13.57 -0.67 1.04
N ALA A 136 13.63 -0.16 2.27
CA ALA A 136 12.46 0.33 2.99
C ALA A 136 11.82 1.56 2.32
N ARG A 137 12.64 2.46 1.74
CA ARG A 137 12.14 3.61 0.96
C ARG A 137 11.44 3.16 -0.31
N GLN A 138 12.03 2.22 -1.04
CA GLN A 138 11.45 1.66 -2.26
C GLN A 138 10.13 0.94 -1.96
N LEU A 139 10.06 0.18 -0.87
CA LEU A 139 8.83 -0.45 -0.40
C LEU A 139 7.71 0.58 -0.18
N ASN A 140 7.99 1.65 0.58
CA ASN A 140 7.01 2.72 0.80
C ASN A 140 6.56 3.40 -0.49
N LYS A 141 7.52 3.72 -1.37
CA LYS A 141 7.22 4.34 -2.65
C LYS A 141 6.36 3.44 -3.53
N ARG A 142 6.64 2.13 -3.56
CA ARG A 142 5.88 1.12 -4.31
C ARG A 142 4.45 1.05 -3.79
N ILE A 143 4.25 0.87 -2.48
CA ILE A 143 2.92 0.79 -1.88
C ILE A 143 2.12 2.09 -2.14
N ASN A 144 2.70 3.25 -1.87
CA ASN A 144 2.02 4.53 -2.07
C ASN A 144 1.62 4.75 -3.54
N LYS A 145 2.52 4.44 -4.48
CA LYS A 145 2.24 4.56 -5.90
C LYS A 145 1.08 3.65 -6.30
N GLN A 146 1.09 2.40 -5.88
CA GLN A 146 0.05 1.44 -6.27
C GLN A 146 -1.30 1.77 -5.62
N ILE A 147 -1.34 2.22 -4.35
CA ILE A 147 -2.57 2.73 -3.73
C ILE A 147 -3.13 3.89 -4.55
N SER A 148 -2.29 4.85 -4.93
CA SER A 148 -2.70 6.00 -5.74
C SER A 148 -3.22 5.58 -7.12
N GLU A 149 -2.56 4.63 -7.78
CA GLU A 149 -3.01 4.06 -9.06
C GLU A 149 -4.36 3.35 -8.94
N GLN A 150 -4.57 2.59 -7.86
CA GLN A 150 -5.84 1.92 -7.59
C GLN A 150 -6.96 2.92 -7.33
N GLU A 151 -6.74 3.93 -6.49
CA GLU A 151 -7.72 4.99 -6.22
C GLU A 151 -8.09 5.74 -7.50
N ASN A 152 -7.09 6.03 -8.34
CA ASN A 152 -7.31 6.65 -9.64
C ASN A 152 -8.12 5.72 -10.56
N SER A 153 -7.81 4.43 -10.61
CA SER A 153 -8.55 3.46 -11.43
C SER A 153 -10.02 3.34 -11.00
N VAL A 154 -10.29 3.31 -9.69
CA VAL A 154 -11.65 3.31 -9.13
C VAL A 154 -12.39 4.59 -9.49
N ARG A 155 -11.72 5.75 -9.44
CA ARG A 155 -12.30 7.04 -9.81
C ARG A 155 -12.64 7.10 -11.31
N LEU A 156 -11.76 6.61 -12.17
CA LEU A 156 -11.98 6.53 -13.61
C LEU A 156 -13.12 5.57 -13.97
N ASP A 157 -13.22 4.44 -13.28
CA ASP A 157 -14.33 3.49 -13.42
C ASP A 157 -15.67 4.12 -13.02
N TRP A 158 -15.69 4.89 -11.93
CA TRP A 158 -16.87 5.65 -11.53
C TRP A 158 -17.29 6.65 -12.60
N LEU A 159 -16.35 7.47 -13.11
CA LEU A 159 -16.62 8.43 -14.18
C LEU A 159 -17.17 7.76 -15.44
N GLN A 160 -16.57 6.64 -15.84
CA GLN A 160 -17.02 5.86 -17.00
C GLN A 160 -18.48 5.40 -16.87
N ARG A 161 -18.94 5.06 -15.67
CA ARG A 161 -20.32 4.58 -15.44
C ARG A 161 -21.35 5.70 -15.29
N HIS A 162 -20.93 6.91 -14.95
CA HIS A 162 -21.84 8.00 -14.58
C HIS A 162 -21.81 9.19 -15.55
N ILE A 163 -20.87 9.23 -16.49
CA ILE A 163 -20.89 10.20 -17.59
C ILE A 163 -21.83 9.66 -18.69
N THR A 164 -22.97 10.32 -18.85
CA THR A 164 -23.84 10.17 -20.01
C THR A 164 -23.41 11.16 -21.07
N LEU A 165 -23.02 10.68 -22.25
CA LEU A 165 -22.88 11.53 -23.43
C LEU A 165 -24.23 11.53 -24.13
N ASN A 166 -24.78 12.72 -24.41
CA ASN A 166 -26.08 12.85 -25.08
C ASN A 166 -26.00 12.18 -26.45
N THR A 167 -26.79 11.13 -26.63
CA THR A 167 -26.98 10.40 -27.89
C THR A 167 -28.14 10.95 -28.72
N ASP A 168 -28.77 12.03 -28.27
CA ASP A 168 -30.03 12.50 -28.84
C ASP A 168 -29.80 13.34 -30.10
N GLU A 169 -30.66 13.11 -31.10
CA GLU A 169 -30.68 13.76 -32.43
C GLU A 169 -30.88 15.30 -32.39
N THR A 170 -31.04 15.89 -31.20
CA THR A 170 -31.24 17.33 -30.97
C THR A 170 -29.98 18.08 -30.54
N SER A 171 -28.82 17.40 -30.45
CA SER A 171 -27.54 18.08 -30.28
C SER A 171 -27.28 19.05 -31.44
N ALA A 172 -26.99 20.32 -31.13
CA ALA A 172 -26.86 21.39 -32.12
C ALA A 172 -25.80 21.12 -33.21
N ASP A 173 -24.85 20.21 -32.93
CA ASP A 173 -23.77 19.82 -33.82
C ASP A 173 -24.00 18.46 -34.52
N GLY A 174 -25.14 17.80 -34.30
CA GLY A 174 -25.56 16.56 -34.97
C GLY A 174 -24.69 15.33 -34.69
N TYR A 175 -23.85 15.36 -33.66
CA TYR A 175 -22.89 14.30 -33.37
C TYR A 175 -23.44 13.32 -32.34
N ILE A 176 -23.76 12.10 -32.78
CA ILE A 176 -24.15 10.98 -31.91
C ILE A 176 -22.88 10.27 -31.46
N PHE A 177 -22.66 10.21 -30.14
CA PHE A 177 -21.54 9.47 -29.58
C PHE A 177 -21.98 8.04 -29.21
N ASP A 178 -21.88 7.12 -30.15
CA ASP A 178 -22.27 5.70 -29.98
C ASP A 178 -21.24 4.83 -29.22
N GLU A 179 -20.08 5.40 -28.87
CA GLU A 179 -19.03 4.65 -28.18
C GLU A 179 -19.11 4.78 -26.66
N VAL A 180 -19.01 3.65 -25.95
CA VAL A 180 -18.84 3.66 -24.49
C VAL A 180 -17.42 4.11 -24.15
N LEU A 181 -17.28 5.27 -23.49
CA LEU A 181 -15.99 5.76 -23.00
C LEU A 181 -15.34 4.76 -22.03
N LYS A 182 -14.16 4.24 -22.38
CA LYS A 182 -13.38 3.33 -21.53
C LYS A 182 -12.16 4.03 -20.94
N PHE A 183 -12.32 4.73 -19.82
CA PHE A 183 -11.22 5.49 -19.19
C PHE A 183 -10.08 4.62 -18.65
N ASN A 184 -10.36 3.37 -18.27
CA ASN A 184 -9.33 2.45 -17.77
C ASN A 184 -8.62 1.64 -18.88
N SER A 185 -8.95 1.86 -20.17
CA SER A 185 -8.25 1.18 -21.27
C SER A 185 -6.78 1.62 -21.36
N MET A 186 -5.87 0.71 -21.73
CA MET A 186 -4.52 1.11 -22.13
C MET A 186 -4.62 1.77 -23.51
N THR A 187 -4.31 3.06 -23.61
CA THR A 187 -4.22 3.73 -24.90
C THR A 187 -3.03 3.16 -25.68
N LYS A 188 -3.14 3.06 -27.01
CA LYS A 188 -2.00 2.72 -27.89
C LYS A 188 -0.85 3.74 -27.81
N PHE A 189 -1.07 4.86 -27.14
CA PHE A 189 -0.10 5.91 -26.88
C PHE A 189 0.36 5.84 -25.43
N HIS A 190 1.67 5.76 -25.23
CA HIS A 190 2.37 5.69 -23.93
C HIS A 190 2.43 7.03 -23.17
N ILE A 191 1.56 7.99 -23.47
CA ILE A 191 1.63 9.35 -22.90
C ILE A 191 0.58 9.49 -21.79
N GLN A 192 0.94 10.23 -20.74
CA GLN A 192 0.04 10.57 -19.64
C GLN A 192 -1.20 11.30 -20.19
N ARG A 193 -2.40 10.86 -19.81
CA ARG A 193 -3.65 11.51 -20.23
C ARG A 193 -3.65 12.96 -19.78
N GLN A 194 -3.76 13.88 -20.74
CA GLN A 194 -4.00 15.30 -20.47
C GLN A 194 -5.49 15.57 -20.62
N LEU A 195 -6.05 16.33 -19.67
CA LEU A 195 -7.44 16.75 -19.70
C LEU A 195 -7.55 17.89 -20.72
N LEU A 196 -8.05 17.60 -21.92
CA LEU A 196 -8.09 18.56 -23.04
C LEU A 196 -9.23 19.58 -22.90
N LEU A 197 -10.32 19.21 -22.22
CA LEU A 197 -11.48 20.06 -22.00
C LEU A 197 -11.86 20.07 -20.51
N HIS A 198 -12.00 21.26 -19.94
CA HIS A 198 -12.59 21.47 -18.62
C HIS A 198 -13.72 22.50 -18.73
N GLY A 199 -14.83 22.28 -18.04
CA GLY A 199 -16.00 23.16 -18.09
C GLY A 199 -16.91 22.94 -16.89
N LEU A 200 -17.83 23.87 -16.66
CA LEU A 200 -18.88 23.72 -15.65
C LEU A 200 -19.87 22.67 -16.13
N LEU A 201 -20.05 21.62 -15.33
CA LEU A 201 -21.06 20.60 -15.57
C LEU A 201 -22.40 21.20 -15.17
N MET A 202 -23.05 21.87 -16.12
CA MET A 202 -24.36 22.49 -15.91
C MET A 202 -25.43 21.39 -16.00
N LYS A 203 -26.33 21.41 -15.02
CA LYS A 203 -27.42 20.44 -14.85
C LYS A 203 -28.55 20.68 -15.85
#